data_AF-A0A074YHQ7-F1
#
_entry.id   AF-A0A074YHQ7-F1
#
_cell.length_a   1.000
_cell.length_b   1.000
_cell.length_c   1.000
_cell.angle_alpha   90.00
_cell.angle_beta   90.00
_cell.angle_gamma   90.00
#
_symmetry.space_group_name_H-M   'P 1'
#
loop_
_entity.id
_entity.type
_entity.pdbx_description
1 polymer ?
#
loop_
_entity_poly.entity_id
_entity_poly.type
_entity_poly.pdbx_seq_one_letter_code
_entity_poly.pdbx_strand_id
1 'polypeptide(L)'
;MPSAELDHAIDHTLLSRLQSLLKQVCDASPEARALVEEELLAAESTTVIDLTDDDDIPTQATNGVKRSRYAICEQCKEEFDITENDDEACQHHTGELEVDWDGDFWADHDEEIHGTIDLDLADEYPQGFMWECCNELGDSEGCETGPHIADESFKPEAKKRRVWE
;
A
#
# COMPACT_ATOMS: atom_id res chain seq x y z
N MET A 1 -18.88 6.30 -25.24
CA MET A 1 -18.34 7.63 -24.88
C MET A 1 -18.51 7.74 -23.38
N PRO A 2 -17.43 7.80 -22.60
CA PRO A 2 -17.55 8.10 -21.17
C PRO A 2 -18.20 9.48 -21.03
N SER A 3 -19.11 9.63 -20.05
CA SER A 3 -19.77 10.90 -19.78
C SER A 3 -18.80 11.71 -18.91
N ALA A 4 -18.33 12.85 -19.43
CA ALA A 4 -17.45 13.74 -18.67
C ALA A 4 -18.10 14.20 -17.34
N GLU A 5 -19.44 14.30 -17.29
CA GLU A 5 -20.14 14.61 -16.04
C GLU A 5 -20.11 13.44 -15.05
N LEU A 6 -20.14 12.20 -15.54
CA LEU A 6 -20.02 11.00 -14.71
C LEU A 6 -18.60 10.86 -14.16
N ASP A 7 -17.57 11.03 -15.00
CA ASP A 7 -16.17 10.93 -14.58
C ASP A 7 -15.87 11.96 -13.48
N HIS A 8 -16.29 13.22 -13.69
CA HIS A 8 -16.17 14.26 -12.67
C HIS A 8 -16.87 13.92 -11.34
N ALA A 9 -18.04 13.28 -11.41
CA ALA A 9 -18.75 12.86 -10.20
C ALA A 9 -18.04 11.71 -9.47
N ILE A 10 -17.36 10.82 -10.19
CA ILE A 10 -16.56 9.73 -9.61
C ILE A 10 -15.32 10.29 -8.92
N ASP A 11 -14.61 11.22 -9.54
CA ASP A 11 -13.35 11.79 -9.02
C ASP A 11 -13.53 12.64 -7.76
N HIS A 12 -14.74 13.18 -7.54
CA HIS A 12 -15.01 14.12 -6.43
C HIS A 12 -16.02 13.62 -5.41
N THR A 13 -16.58 12.42 -5.58
CA THR A 13 -17.43 11.83 -4.56
C THR A 13 -16.60 11.23 -3.42
N LEU A 14 -17.27 10.89 -2.32
CA LEU A 14 -16.63 10.26 -1.17
C LEU A 14 -16.31 8.78 -1.47
N LEU A 15 -15.17 8.29 -0.99
CA LEU A 15 -14.78 6.87 -1.11
C LEU A 15 -15.87 5.93 -0.58
N SER A 16 -16.49 6.26 0.55
CA SER A 16 -17.57 5.45 1.12
C SER A 16 -18.80 5.36 0.21
N ARG A 17 -19.06 6.42 -0.58
CA ARG A 17 -20.13 6.45 -1.58
C ARG A 17 -19.77 5.55 -2.75
N LEU A 18 -18.53 5.59 -3.24
CA LEU A 18 -18.04 4.70 -4.29
C LEU A 18 -18.09 3.23 -3.86
N GLN A 19 -17.57 2.91 -2.68
CA GLN A 19 -17.60 1.54 -2.14
C GLN A 19 -19.03 1.01 -2.00
N SER A 20 -19.96 1.85 -1.52
CA SER A 20 -21.37 1.46 -1.40
C SER A 20 -22.01 1.24 -2.77
N LEU A 21 -21.73 2.13 -3.74
CA LEU A 21 -22.25 2.01 -5.10
C LEU A 21 -21.68 0.77 -5.81
N LEU A 22 -20.38 0.50 -5.69
CA LEU A 22 -19.72 -0.66 -6.31
C LEU A 22 -20.34 -1.97 -5.79
N LYS A 23 -20.57 -2.06 -4.47
CA LYS A 23 -21.28 -3.21 -3.87
C LYS A 23 -22.68 -3.37 -4.44
N GLN A 24 -23.45 -2.28 -4.54
CA GLN A 24 -24.79 -2.30 -5.14
C GLN A 24 -24.77 -2.73 -6.61
N VAL A 25 -23.77 -2.31 -7.38
CA VAL A 25 -23.60 -2.72 -8.77
C VAL A 25 -23.28 -4.22 -8.87
N CYS A 26 -22.41 -4.74 -8.01
CA CYS A 26 -22.13 -6.18 -7.92
C CYS A 26 -23.36 -7.01 -7.53
N ASP A 27 -24.22 -6.49 -6.65
CA ASP A 27 -25.48 -7.15 -6.27
C ASP A 27 -26.51 -7.16 -7.42
N ALA A 28 -26.47 -6.13 -8.28
CA ALA A 28 -27.43 -5.96 -9.36
C ALA A 28 -27.03 -6.69 -10.67
N SER A 29 -25.74 -6.91 -10.92
CA SER A 29 -25.24 -7.56 -12.15
C SER A 29 -24.15 -8.61 -11.85
N PRO A 30 -24.40 -9.88 -12.20
CA PRO A 30 -23.38 -10.94 -12.12
C PRO A 30 -22.14 -10.65 -12.97
N GLU A 31 -22.30 -10.00 -14.13
CA GLU A 31 -21.20 -9.62 -15.01
C GLU A 31 -20.31 -8.57 -14.35
N ALA A 32 -20.91 -7.54 -13.74
CA ALA A 32 -20.17 -6.53 -13.00
C ALA A 32 -19.42 -7.15 -11.80
N ARG A 33 -20.07 -8.08 -11.09
CA ARG A 33 -19.42 -8.82 -10.00
C ARG A 33 -18.21 -9.62 -10.49
N ALA A 34 -18.32 -10.31 -11.63
CA ALA A 34 -17.21 -11.08 -12.18
C ALA A 34 -15.99 -10.19 -12.48
N LEU A 35 -16.20 -9.00 -13.05
CA LEU A 35 -15.13 -8.03 -13.32
C LEU A 35 -14.48 -7.51 -12.03
N VAL A 36 -15.28 -7.22 -11.01
CA VAL A 36 -14.76 -6.74 -9.72
C VAL A 36 -14.01 -7.84 -8.98
N GLU A 37 -14.47 -9.09 -9.07
CA GLU A 37 -13.76 -10.24 -8.49
C GLU A 37 -12.44 -10.50 -9.20
N GLU A 38 -12.39 -10.40 -10.54
CA GLU A 38 -11.17 -10.52 -11.33
C GLU A 38 -10.14 -9.43 -10.99
N GLU A 39 -10.62 -8.21 -10.76
CA GLU A 39 -9.74 -7.08 -10.43
C GLU A 39 -9.24 -7.11 -8.98
N LEU A 40 -10.13 -7.36 -8.00
CA LEU A 40 -9.81 -7.14 -6.59
C LEU A 40 -9.43 -8.41 -5.81
N LEU A 41 -9.67 -9.61 -6.36
CA LEU A 41 -9.39 -10.86 -5.66
C LEU A 41 -8.28 -11.64 -6.34
N ALA A 42 -7.30 -12.07 -5.56
CA ALA A 42 -6.35 -13.07 -6.01
C ALA A 42 -6.95 -14.46 -5.84
N ALA A 43 -6.86 -15.27 -6.90
CA ALA A 43 -7.14 -16.70 -6.83
C ALA A 43 -5.91 -17.41 -6.24
N GLU A 44 -5.90 -17.68 -4.93
CA GLU A 44 -4.86 -18.53 -4.37
C GLU A 44 -5.06 -19.99 -4.80
N SER A 45 -4.06 -20.53 -5.49
CA SER A 45 -3.89 -21.98 -5.63
C SER A 45 -3.05 -22.47 -4.45
N THR A 46 -3.64 -22.51 -3.25
CA THR A 46 -2.96 -23.12 -2.09
C THR A 46 -2.95 -24.64 -2.31
N THR A 47 -1.79 -25.20 -2.65
CA THR A 47 -1.58 -26.65 -2.55
C THR A 47 -1.51 -27.00 -1.06
N VAL A 48 -2.67 -27.30 -0.46
CA VAL A 48 -2.70 -27.99 0.83
C VAL A 48 -2.12 -29.38 0.62
N ILE A 49 -0.85 -29.55 0.99
CA ILE A 49 -0.22 -30.86 1.14
C ILE A 49 -0.75 -31.43 2.45
N ASP A 50 -1.79 -32.25 2.37
CA ASP A 50 -2.29 -33.00 3.52
C ASP A 50 -1.24 -34.07 3.88
N LEU A 51 -0.50 -33.85 4.97
CA LEU A 51 0.55 -34.75 5.45
C LEU A 51 -0.01 -35.84 6.39
N THR A 52 -1.31 -36.16 6.31
CA THR A 52 -1.84 -37.32 7.04
C THR A 52 -1.59 -38.60 6.24
N ASP A 53 -0.76 -39.46 6.82
CA ASP A 53 -0.37 -40.79 6.37
C ASP A 53 -1.50 -41.72 5.89
N ASP A 54 -1.08 -42.61 4.98
CA ASP A 54 -1.63 -43.90 4.55
C ASP A 54 -2.90 -43.96 3.67
N ASP A 55 -2.65 -44.36 2.41
CA ASP A 55 -3.53 -45.00 1.40
C ASP A 55 -4.77 -44.25 0.86
N ASP A 56 -4.89 -44.30 -0.47
CA ASP A 56 -6.06 -43.99 -1.33
C ASP A 56 -6.24 -42.55 -1.89
N ILE A 57 -5.91 -42.41 -3.19
CA ILE A 57 -6.36 -41.44 -4.21
C ILE A 57 -6.43 -39.94 -3.80
N PRO A 58 -5.53 -39.07 -4.34
CA PRO A 58 -5.62 -37.63 -4.10
C PRO A 58 -6.87 -37.06 -4.78
N THR A 59 -7.91 -36.81 -3.99
CA THR A 59 -9.10 -36.09 -4.44
C THR A 59 -8.85 -34.61 -4.19
N GLN A 60 -8.46 -33.90 -5.25
CA GLN A 60 -8.11 -32.47 -5.22
C GLN A 60 -9.37 -31.62 -4.93
N ALA A 61 -9.61 -31.30 -3.66
CA ALA A 61 -10.62 -30.34 -3.24
C ALA A 61 -9.94 -28.99 -2.96
N THR A 62 -9.99 -28.09 -3.94
CA THR A 62 -9.49 -26.71 -3.82
C THR A 62 -10.54 -25.85 -3.13
N ASN A 63 -10.53 -25.75 -1.80
CA ASN A 63 -11.20 -24.64 -1.10
C ASN A 63 -10.23 -23.45 -1.08
N GLY A 64 -10.03 -22.80 -2.22
CA GLY A 64 -9.22 -21.58 -2.31
C GLY A 64 -9.95 -20.44 -1.61
N VAL A 65 -9.40 -19.95 -0.50
CA VAL A 65 -9.89 -18.74 0.15
C VAL A 65 -9.47 -17.57 -0.75
N LYS A 66 -10.43 -16.91 -1.41
CA LYS A 66 -10.14 -15.69 -2.18
C LYS A 66 -9.71 -14.58 -1.22
N ARG A 67 -8.50 -14.05 -1.38
CA ARG A 67 -7.96 -12.92 -0.61
C ARG A 67 -7.91 -11.65 -1.47
N SER A 68 -7.75 -10.50 -0.82
CA SER A 68 -7.50 -9.22 -1.51
C SER A 68 -6.26 -9.34 -2.39
N ARG A 69 -6.35 -8.88 -3.64
CA ARG A 69 -5.24 -8.83 -4.59
C ARG A 69 -4.22 -7.76 -4.23
N TYR A 70 -4.68 -6.63 -3.71
CA TYR A 70 -3.83 -5.52 -3.31
C TYR A 70 -3.60 -5.54 -1.79
N ALA A 71 -2.36 -5.26 -1.39
CA ALA A 71 -1.93 -5.13 0.00
C ALA A 71 -0.93 -3.97 0.12
N ILE A 72 -0.73 -3.47 1.34
CA ILE A 72 0.32 -2.47 1.63
C ILE A 72 1.57 -3.20 2.09
N CYS A 73 2.73 -2.79 1.57
CA CYS A 73 4.02 -3.33 2.00
C CYS A 73 4.42 -2.79 3.38
N GLU A 74 4.86 -3.65 4.29
CA GLU A 74 5.37 -3.27 5.60
C GLU A 74 6.67 -2.45 5.49
N GLN A 75 7.45 -2.64 4.42
CA GLN A 75 8.78 -2.05 4.28
C GLN A 75 8.73 -0.71 3.54
N CYS A 76 8.27 -0.68 2.29
CA CYS A 76 8.18 0.57 1.51
C CYS A 76 6.90 1.38 1.73
N LYS A 77 5.90 0.83 2.44
CA LYS A 77 4.58 1.45 2.69
C LYS A 77 3.72 1.72 1.44
N GLU A 78 4.11 1.19 0.29
CA GLU A 78 3.36 1.31 -0.96
C GLU A 78 2.36 0.15 -1.14
N GLU A 79 1.31 0.40 -1.94
CA GLU A 79 0.38 -0.64 -2.37
C GLU A 79 1.01 -1.50 -3.46
N PHE A 80 0.88 -2.82 -3.34
CA PHE A 80 1.38 -3.77 -4.32
C PHE A 80 0.36 -4.86 -4.63
N ASP A 81 0.47 -5.42 -5.84
CA ASP A 81 -0.29 -6.58 -6.28
C ASP A 81 0.42 -7.86 -5.83
N ILE A 82 -0.23 -8.65 -4.99
CA ILE A 82 0.36 -9.90 -4.48
C ILE A 82 0.60 -10.94 -5.58
N THR A 83 -0.06 -10.81 -6.72
CA THR A 83 0.08 -11.73 -7.86
C THR A 83 1.24 -11.37 -8.77
N GLU A 84 1.77 -10.14 -8.65
CA GLU A 84 2.91 -9.61 -9.41
C GLU A 84 4.12 -9.32 -8.50
N ASN A 85 4.18 -9.93 -7.32
CA ASN A 85 5.27 -9.72 -6.35
C ASN A 85 6.44 -10.67 -6.62
N ASP A 86 7.44 -10.19 -7.35
CA ASP A 86 8.71 -10.89 -7.57
C ASP A 86 9.78 -10.52 -6.52
N ASP A 87 10.96 -11.13 -6.61
CA ASP A 87 12.06 -10.94 -5.67
C ASP A 87 12.80 -9.60 -5.81
N GLU A 88 12.45 -8.78 -6.81
CA GLU A 88 13.04 -7.46 -7.05
C GLU A 88 12.00 -6.31 -7.01
N ALA A 89 10.74 -6.61 -6.67
CA ALA A 89 9.61 -5.69 -6.77
C ALA A 89 9.63 -4.54 -5.74
N CYS A 90 10.11 -4.80 -4.52
CA CYS A 90 10.14 -3.83 -3.44
C CYS A 90 11.54 -3.24 -3.31
N GLN A 91 11.65 -1.92 -3.39
CA GLN A 91 12.83 -1.16 -2.98
C GLN A 91 12.52 -0.43 -1.67
N HIS A 92 13.30 -0.68 -0.62
CA HIS A 92 13.06 -0.07 0.68
C HIS A 92 14.37 0.29 1.40
N HIS A 93 14.24 1.18 2.37
CA HIS A 93 15.27 1.46 3.36
C HIS A 93 15.00 0.64 4.61
N THR A 94 16.05 0.11 5.24
CA THR A 94 15.96 -0.62 6.53
C THR A 94 16.40 0.21 7.73
N GLY A 95 17.15 1.28 7.47
CA GLY A 95 17.60 2.24 8.48
C GLY A 95 16.50 3.21 8.89
N GLU A 96 16.71 3.89 10.01
CA GLU A 96 15.86 5.01 10.38
C GLU A 96 16.25 6.25 9.58
N LEU A 97 15.30 7.17 9.41
CA LEU A 97 15.55 8.46 8.79
C LEU A 97 16.01 9.43 9.89
N GLU A 98 17.10 10.15 9.65
CA GLU A 98 17.67 11.13 10.59
C GLU A 98 17.86 12.49 9.92
N VAL A 99 17.94 13.56 10.72
CA VAL A 99 18.24 14.90 10.22
C VAL A 99 19.69 14.94 9.73
N ASP A 100 19.90 15.41 8.50
CA ASP A 100 21.25 15.64 7.97
C ASP A 100 21.82 16.97 8.51
N TRP A 101 22.46 16.88 9.68
CA TRP A 101 23.13 18.03 10.32
C TRP A 101 24.44 18.43 9.66
N ASP A 102 25.03 17.53 8.86
CA ASP A 102 26.30 17.78 8.17
C ASP A 102 26.08 18.40 6.77
N GLY A 103 24.86 18.30 6.24
CA GLY A 103 24.43 18.89 4.97
C GLY A 103 24.15 20.40 5.04
N ASP A 104 24.19 21.04 3.87
CA ASP A 104 23.94 22.48 3.73
C ASP A 104 22.44 22.85 3.75
N PHE A 105 21.53 21.86 3.71
CA PHE A 105 20.10 22.11 3.56
C PHE A 105 19.52 22.97 4.69
N TRP A 106 19.94 22.71 5.93
CA TRP A 106 19.48 23.44 7.12
C TRP A 106 20.38 24.61 7.54
N ALA A 107 21.42 24.95 6.76
CA ALA A 107 22.43 25.94 7.17
C ALA A 107 21.87 27.35 7.44
N ASP A 108 20.79 27.73 6.73
CA ASP A 108 20.10 29.01 6.90
C ASP A 108 18.85 28.90 7.81
N HIS A 109 18.57 27.74 8.39
CA HIS A 109 17.40 27.52 9.23
C HIS A 109 17.63 28.10 10.63
N ASP A 110 16.70 28.94 11.07
CA ASP A 110 16.68 29.51 12.42
C ASP A 110 15.49 28.94 13.19
N GLU A 111 15.75 28.09 14.18
CA GLU A 111 14.70 27.42 14.95
C GLU A 111 13.85 28.39 15.80
N GLU A 112 14.34 29.59 16.14
CA GLU A 112 13.56 30.60 16.85
C GLU A 112 12.46 31.21 15.96
N ILE A 113 12.69 31.21 14.65
CA ILE A 113 11.78 31.80 13.64
C ILE A 113 10.95 30.72 12.95
N HIS A 114 11.58 29.61 12.60
CA HIS A 114 11.04 28.57 11.73
C HIS A 114 10.60 27.30 12.47
N GLY A 115 10.88 27.21 13.78
CA GLY A 115 10.57 26.02 14.59
C GLY A 115 11.71 25.00 14.57
N THR A 116 11.62 24.01 15.48
CA THR A 116 12.63 22.96 15.64
C THR A 116 12.70 22.06 14.40
N ILE A 117 13.92 21.66 14.02
CA ILE A 117 14.13 20.67 12.97
C ILE A 117 13.94 19.28 13.57
N ASP A 118 12.89 18.58 13.15
CA ASP A 118 12.60 17.20 13.55
C ASP A 118 11.97 16.40 12.40
N LEU A 119 11.65 15.13 12.66
CA LEU A 119 11.10 14.22 11.65
C LEU A 119 9.71 14.61 11.15
N ASP A 120 8.99 15.54 11.80
CA ASP A 120 7.71 16.01 11.29
C ASP A 120 7.90 16.84 10.00
N LEU A 121 9.12 17.34 9.75
CA LEU A 121 9.49 18.04 8.53
C LEU A 121 9.93 17.11 7.39
N ALA A 122 10.08 15.80 7.62
CA ALA A 122 10.59 14.85 6.64
C ALA A 122 9.70 14.72 5.40
N ASP A 123 8.37 14.79 5.59
CA ASP A 123 7.42 14.72 4.47
C ASP A 123 7.48 15.98 3.58
N GLU A 124 7.80 17.14 4.15
CA GLU A 124 7.83 18.42 3.41
C GLU A 124 9.22 18.72 2.83
N TYR A 125 10.28 18.32 3.54
CA TYR A 125 11.67 18.61 3.20
C TYR A 125 12.56 17.36 3.27
N PRO A 126 12.26 16.29 2.52
CA PRO A 126 12.97 15.01 2.61
C PRO A 126 14.48 15.12 2.34
N GLN A 127 14.90 16.07 1.50
CA GLN A 127 16.31 16.35 1.20
C GLN A 127 17.13 16.90 2.39
N GLY A 128 16.47 17.30 3.48
CA GLY A 128 17.12 17.69 4.74
C GLY A 128 17.38 16.51 5.68
N PHE A 129 17.05 15.30 5.24
CA PHE A 129 17.16 14.08 6.01
C PHE A 129 18.00 13.06 5.27
N MET A 130 18.49 12.07 6.00
CA MET A 130 19.36 11.01 5.49
C MET A 130 18.97 9.67 6.10
N TRP A 131 19.04 8.61 5.30
CA TRP A 131 18.80 7.24 5.74
C TRP A 131 20.06 6.62 6.34
N GLU A 132 19.98 6.09 7.56
CA GLU A 132 21.13 5.47 8.23
C GLU A 132 21.70 4.25 7.49
N CYS A 133 20.87 3.54 6.72
CA CYS A 133 21.27 2.29 6.07
C CYS A 133 22.25 2.50 4.90
N CYS A 134 22.14 3.64 4.20
CA CYS A 134 22.92 3.90 2.98
C CYS A 134 23.56 5.30 2.95
N ASN A 135 23.23 6.17 3.90
CA ASN A 135 23.61 7.59 3.92
C ASN A 135 23.17 8.37 2.68
N GLU A 136 22.10 7.92 2.01
CA GLU A 136 21.45 8.67 0.94
C GLU A 136 20.36 9.57 1.53
N LEU A 137 19.96 10.59 0.78
CA LEU A 137 18.96 11.58 1.21
C LEU A 137 17.56 10.97 1.39
N GLY A 138 16.72 11.62 2.17
CA GLY A 138 15.36 11.15 2.47
C GLY A 138 14.46 10.94 1.25
N ASP A 139 14.75 11.61 0.13
CA ASP A 139 14.05 11.47 -1.14
C ASP A 139 14.64 10.40 -2.08
N SER A 140 15.67 9.66 -1.64
CA SER A 140 16.29 8.61 -2.43
C SER A 140 15.44 7.34 -2.49
N GLU A 141 15.56 6.60 -3.59
CA GLU A 141 15.01 5.24 -3.70
C GLU A 141 15.64 4.32 -2.64
N GLY A 142 14.91 3.26 -2.28
CA GLY A 142 15.32 2.27 -1.28
C GLY A 142 16.63 1.59 -1.65
N CYS A 143 17.54 1.45 -0.68
CA CYS A 143 18.86 0.85 -0.93
C CYS A 143 18.87 -0.69 -0.92
N GLU A 144 17.80 -1.33 -0.44
CA GLU A 144 17.63 -2.78 -0.46
C GLU A 144 16.50 -3.17 -1.40
N THR A 145 16.65 -4.33 -2.04
CA THR A 145 15.68 -4.88 -2.99
C THR A 145 15.23 -6.26 -2.52
N GLY A 146 13.93 -6.52 -2.60
CA GLY A 146 13.33 -7.80 -2.22
C GLY A 146 11.87 -7.90 -2.66
N PRO A 147 11.18 -8.99 -2.34
CA PRO A 147 9.72 -9.06 -2.48
C PRO A 147 9.03 -8.17 -1.45
N HIS A 148 7.88 -7.60 -1.81
CA HIS A 148 7.02 -6.91 -0.85
C HIS A 148 6.53 -7.87 0.24
N ILE A 149 6.52 -7.39 1.49
CA ILE A 149 5.97 -8.10 2.64
C ILE A 149 4.65 -7.44 3.02
N ALA A 150 3.54 -8.17 3.00
CA ALA A 150 2.23 -7.60 3.32
C ALA A 150 2.13 -7.20 4.81
N ASP A 151 1.75 -5.94 5.07
CA ASP A 151 1.42 -5.46 6.41
C ASP A 151 0.02 -5.94 6.81
N GLU A 152 -0.02 -7.04 7.59
CA GLU A 152 -1.28 -7.59 8.10
C GLU A 152 -1.99 -6.67 9.12
N SER A 153 -1.26 -5.68 9.67
CA SER A 153 -1.79 -4.72 10.64
C SER A 153 -2.40 -3.50 9.96
N PHE A 154 -2.13 -3.28 8.67
CA PHE A 154 -2.62 -2.13 7.92
C PHE A 154 -4.15 -2.09 7.93
N LYS A 155 -4.68 -1.01 8.49
CA LYS A 155 -6.10 -0.69 8.45
C LYS A 155 -6.25 0.55 7.57
N PRO A 156 -6.96 0.48 6.44
CA PRO A 156 -7.18 1.66 5.62
C PRO A 156 -7.84 2.75 6.47
N GLU A 157 -7.15 3.87 6.65
CA GLU A 157 -7.66 4.96 7.48
C GLU A 157 -8.97 5.49 6.89
N ALA A 158 -10.07 5.30 7.62
CA ALA A 158 -11.29 6.03 7.34
C ALA A 158 -11.04 7.49 7.73
N LYS A 159 -10.68 8.35 6.76
CA LYS A 159 -10.47 9.80 6.97
C LYS A 159 -11.63 10.36 7.82
N LYS A 160 -11.39 10.53 9.12
CA LYS A 160 -12.34 11.15 10.03
C LYS A 160 -12.37 12.62 9.67
N ARG A 161 -13.57 13.14 9.38
CA ARG A 161 -13.78 14.56 9.12
C ARG A 161 -13.20 15.36 10.30
N ARG A 162 -12.19 16.20 10.07
CA ARG A 162 -11.88 17.28 11.01
C ARG A 162 -13.05 18.25 10.98
N VAL A 163 -13.91 18.17 11.99
CA VAL A 163 -14.89 19.21 12.28
C VAL A 163 -14.10 20.32 12.96
N TRP A 164 -13.88 21.42 12.25
CA TRP A 164 -13.41 22.65 12.85
C TRP A 164 -14.67 23.34 13.43
N GLU A 165 -14.73 23.49 14.74
CA GLU A 165 -15.70 24.36 15.44
C GLU A 165 -15.19 25.81 15.49
#